data_AF-A0A2X3F2Q5-F1
#
_entry.id   AF-A0A2X3F2Q5-F1
#
_cell.length_a   1.000
_cell.length_b   1.000
_cell.length_c   1.000
_cell.angle_alpha   90.00
_cell.angle_beta   90.00
_cell.angle_gamma   90.00
#
_symmetry.space_group_name_H-M   'P 1'
#
loop_
_entity.id
_entity.type
_entity.pdbx_description
1 polymer ?
#
loop_
_entity_poly.entity_id
_entity_poly.type
_entity_poly.pdbx_seq_one_letter_code
_entity_poly.pdbx_strand_id
1 'polypeptide(L)'
;MTQFLKNVEVFDTGGRGATTTFAERGLGDVLISFESEVNNIRKQYEAQGFEVVIPKTNILAEFPVAWVDKNVKANGTEKAAKAYLNWLYTPQAQTIITDYYYRVNNPKVMDALKDKFPQTGAVPRGR
;
A
#
# COMPACT_ATOMS: atom_id res chain seq x y z
N MET A 1 16.40 16.17 -7.33
CA MET A 1 16.04 15.72 -5.96
C MET A 1 15.99 16.88 -4.97
N THR A 2 17.01 17.75 -4.92
CA THR A 2 17.08 18.86 -3.95
C THR A 2 15.86 19.79 -3.95
N GLN A 3 15.34 20.17 -5.12
CA GLN A 3 14.16 21.04 -5.18
C GLN A 3 12.89 20.34 -4.68
N PHE A 4 12.74 19.04 -4.97
CA PHE A 4 11.60 18.26 -4.52
C PHE A 4 11.55 18.16 -2.99
N LEU A 5 12.69 17.82 -2.37
CA LEU A 5 12.78 17.73 -0.91
C LEU A 5 12.63 19.08 -0.21
N LYS A 6 12.98 20.19 -0.87
CA LYS A 6 12.73 21.55 -0.35
C LYS A 6 11.25 21.91 -0.28
N ASN A 7 10.41 21.25 -1.06
CA ASN A 7 8.96 21.46 -1.06
C ASN A 7 8.24 20.54 -0.06
N VAL A 8 8.97 19.71 0.71
CA VAL A 8 8.36 18.83 1.70
C VAL A 8 8.12 19.62 2.98
N GLU A 9 6.85 19.79 3.33
CA GLU A 9 6.41 20.53 4.51
C GLU A 9 6.77 19.80 5.81
N VAL A 10 6.50 18.49 5.87
CA VAL A 10 6.73 17.65 7.07
C VAL A 10 7.32 16.30 6.68
N PHE A 11 8.37 15.88 7.37
CA PHE A 11 8.95 14.54 7.28
C PHE A 11 8.40 13.65 8.40
N ASP A 12 7.16 13.20 8.24
CA ASP A 12 6.52 12.28 9.19
C ASP A 12 7.24 10.93 9.27
N THR A 13 7.14 10.28 10.43
CA THR A 13 7.82 9.00 10.71
C THR A 13 7.29 7.81 9.90
N GLY A 14 6.09 7.93 9.34
CA GLY A 14 5.47 6.90 8.51
C GLY A 14 4.20 7.37 7.83
N GLY A 15 3.71 6.59 6.86
CA GLY A 15 2.60 6.97 5.98
C GLY A 15 1.31 7.35 6.72
N ARG A 16 0.97 6.67 7.82
CA ARG A 16 -0.20 7.03 8.64
C ARG A 16 -0.06 8.42 9.28
N GLY A 17 1.14 8.76 9.75
CA GLY A 17 1.42 10.10 10.28
C GLY A 17 1.23 11.17 9.22
N ALA A 18 1.79 10.93 8.02
CA ALA A 18 1.62 11.82 6.86
C ALA A 18 0.15 12.03 6.49
N THR A 19 -0.68 10.97 6.55
CA THR A 19 -2.13 11.09 6.33
C THR A 19 -2.79 12.00 7.36
N THR A 20 -2.50 11.86 8.65
CA THR A 20 -3.06 12.75 9.69
C THR A 20 -2.59 14.19 9.51
N THR A 21 -1.30 14.40 9.20
CA THR A 21 -0.75 15.74 8.88
C THR A 21 -1.48 16.40 7.72
N PHE A 22 -1.72 15.68 6.63
CA PHE A 22 -2.42 16.20 5.47
C PHE A 22 -3.94 16.37 5.71
N ALA A 23 -4.62 15.29 6.09
CA ALA A 23 -6.08 15.24 6.08
C ALA A 23 -6.76 15.87 7.31
N GLU A 24 -6.11 15.79 8.48
CA GLU A 24 -6.68 16.29 9.74
C GLU A 24 -6.10 17.65 10.12
N ARG A 25 -4.80 17.87 9.86
CA ARG A 25 -4.11 19.14 10.20
C ARG A 25 -4.06 20.12 9.04
N GLY A 26 -4.40 19.71 7.83
CA GLY A 26 -4.48 20.58 6.66
C GLY A 26 -3.11 21.09 6.18
N LEU A 27 -2.04 20.31 6.40
CA LEU A 27 -0.68 20.71 6.02
C LEU A 27 -0.25 20.06 4.69
N GLY A 28 0.18 20.90 3.76
CA GLY A 28 0.65 20.52 2.41
C GLY A 28 -0.48 20.45 1.38
N ASP A 29 -0.13 20.71 0.10
CA ASP A 29 -1.09 20.69 -1.00
C ASP A 29 -1.31 19.30 -1.59
N VAL A 30 -0.34 18.39 -1.41
CA VAL A 30 -0.35 17.04 -1.99
C VAL A 30 0.22 16.03 -1.00
N LEU A 31 -0.51 14.95 -0.77
CA LEU A 31 -0.03 13.76 -0.07
C LEU A 31 0.42 12.68 -1.07
N ILE A 32 1.69 12.32 -1.02
CA ILE A 32 2.22 11.16 -1.75
C ILE A 32 1.97 9.92 -0.89
N SER A 33 1.15 8.98 -1.40
CA SER A 33 0.75 7.79 -0.65
C SER A 33 0.67 6.55 -1.56
N PHE A 34 0.44 5.39 -0.95
CA PHE A 34 0.21 4.13 -1.66
C PHE A 34 -1.19 4.09 -2.26
N GLU A 35 -1.35 3.45 -3.41
CA GLU A 35 -2.66 3.19 -4.03
C GLU A 35 -3.65 2.53 -3.05
N SER A 36 -3.15 1.64 -2.18
CA SER A 36 -3.93 0.98 -1.14
C SER A 36 -4.55 1.93 -0.13
N GLU A 37 -3.88 3.05 0.15
CA GLU A 37 -4.30 4.04 1.15
C GLU A 37 -5.19 5.12 0.55
N VAL A 38 -4.92 5.55 -0.68
CA VAL A 38 -5.60 6.71 -1.29
C VAL A 38 -7.13 6.56 -1.30
N ASN A 39 -7.64 5.39 -1.69
CA ASN A 39 -9.09 5.16 -1.70
C ASN A 39 -9.69 5.08 -0.28
N ASN A 40 -8.92 4.58 0.68
CA ASN A 40 -9.35 4.55 2.09
C ASN A 40 -9.39 5.97 2.67
N ILE A 41 -8.38 6.79 2.38
CA ILE A 41 -8.31 8.20 2.80
C ILE A 41 -9.48 8.98 2.19
N ARG A 42 -9.72 8.87 0.88
CA ARG A 42 -10.85 9.56 0.23
C ARG A 42 -12.19 9.16 0.85
N LYS A 43 -12.39 7.87 1.15
CA LYS A 43 -13.61 7.39 1.80
C LYS A 43 -13.75 7.89 3.24
N GLN A 44 -12.67 7.88 4.01
CA GLN A 44 -12.68 8.30 5.40
C GLN A 44 -12.88 9.81 5.56
N TYR A 45 -12.36 10.60 4.61
CA TYR A 45 -12.40 12.06 4.62
C TYR A 45 -13.22 12.60 3.44
N GLU A 46 -14.36 11.98 3.15
CA GLU A 46 -15.21 12.34 1.99
C GLU A 46 -15.60 13.82 1.98
N ALA A 47 -15.87 14.38 3.17
CA ALA A 47 -16.19 15.80 3.34
C ALA A 47 -15.06 16.76 2.93
N GLN A 48 -13.81 16.30 2.90
CA GLN A 48 -12.66 17.11 2.46
C GLN A 48 -12.55 17.19 0.93
N GLY A 49 -13.28 16.35 0.18
CA GLY A 49 -13.31 16.42 -1.28
C GLY A 49 -11.96 16.10 -1.96
N PHE A 50 -11.12 15.26 -1.36
CA PHE A 50 -9.80 14.95 -1.93
C PHE A 50 -9.88 14.31 -3.32
N GLU A 51 -9.02 14.79 -4.21
CA GLU A 51 -8.86 14.26 -5.56
C GLU A 51 -7.70 13.26 -5.65
N VAL A 52 -7.89 12.22 -6.46
CA VAL A 52 -6.86 11.20 -6.69
C VAL A 52 -6.12 11.50 -7.97
N VAL A 53 -4.82 11.78 -7.87
CA VAL A 53 -3.94 12.03 -9.01
C VAL A 53 -3.03 10.83 -9.23
N ILE A 54 -3.16 10.16 -10.37
CA ILE A 54 -2.27 9.08 -10.79
C ILE A 54 -1.20 9.66 -11.72
N PRO A 55 0.09 9.69 -11.32
CA PRO A 55 1.15 10.24 -12.15
C PRO A 55 1.45 9.34 -13.36
N LYS A 56 2.01 9.93 -14.43
CA LYS A 56 2.42 9.19 -15.64
C LYS A 56 3.45 8.11 -15.35
N THR A 57 4.38 8.40 -14.44
CA THR A 57 5.43 7.48 -14.00
C THR A 57 5.17 7.12 -12.55
N ASN A 58 5.24 5.83 -12.25
CA ASN A 58 5.08 5.32 -10.89
C ASN A 58 6.10 4.23 -10.60
N ILE A 59 6.20 3.80 -9.34
CA ILE A 59 7.12 2.75 -8.91
C ILE A 59 6.34 1.54 -8.41
N LEU A 60 6.79 0.33 -8.77
CA LEU A 60 6.26 -0.89 -8.20
C LEU A 60 6.68 -0.98 -6.71
N ALA A 61 5.68 -0.94 -5.83
CA ALA A 61 5.86 -1.19 -4.41
C ALA A 61 5.58 -2.67 -4.11
N GLU A 62 6.60 -3.37 -3.62
CA GLU A 62 6.49 -4.77 -3.19
C GLU A 62 6.48 -4.84 -1.66
N PHE A 63 5.55 -5.61 -1.10
CA PHE A 63 5.35 -5.78 0.33
C PHE A 63 5.76 -7.20 0.76
N PRO A 64 7.06 -7.46 0.96
CA PRO A 64 7.54 -8.78 1.33
C PRO A 64 7.09 -9.16 2.74
N VAL A 65 6.79 -10.44 2.92
CA VAL A 65 6.46 -11.04 4.22
C VAL A 65 7.43 -12.17 4.53
N ALA A 66 7.79 -12.31 5.81
CA ALA A 66 8.67 -13.37 6.29
C ALA A 66 8.30 -13.76 7.72
N TRP A 67 8.45 -15.04 8.05
CA TRP A 67 8.52 -15.46 9.45
C TRP A 67 9.97 -15.33 9.95
N VAL A 68 10.15 -15.29 11.26
CA VAL A 68 11.48 -15.14 11.88
C VAL A 68 11.85 -16.44 12.59
N ASP A 69 12.79 -17.21 12.02
CA ASP A 69 13.13 -18.57 12.47
C ASP A 69 13.45 -18.66 13.96
N LYS A 70 14.27 -17.73 14.47
CA LYS A 70 14.64 -17.67 15.89
C LYS A 70 13.42 -17.51 16.79
N ASN A 71 12.48 -16.65 16.41
CA ASN A 71 11.30 -16.34 17.22
C ASN A 71 10.27 -17.45 17.16
N VAL A 72 10.00 -18.01 15.97
CA VAL A 72 9.02 -19.09 15.83
C VAL A 72 9.47 -20.38 16.51
N LYS A 73 10.79 -20.65 16.52
CA LYS A 73 11.37 -21.77 17.27
C LYS A 73 11.27 -21.56 18.77
N ALA A 74 11.64 -20.37 19.27
CA ALA A 74 11.57 -20.05 20.69
C ALA A 74 10.13 -20.09 21.23
N ASN A 75 9.16 -19.65 20.43
CA ASN A 75 7.76 -19.57 20.82
C ASN A 75 6.95 -20.84 20.48
N GLY A 76 7.55 -21.82 19.80
CA GLY A 76 6.84 -23.02 19.34
C GLY A 76 5.72 -22.74 18.31
N THR A 77 5.79 -21.61 17.59
CA THR A 77 4.73 -21.14 16.68
C THR A 77 4.99 -21.39 15.19
N GLU A 78 6.03 -22.16 14.86
CA GLU A 78 6.49 -22.38 13.48
C GLU A 78 5.38 -22.85 12.54
N LYS A 79 4.59 -23.85 12.95
CA LYS A 79 3.49 -24.38 12.15
C LYS A 79 2.44 -23.31 11.83
N ALA A 80 2.06 -22.52 12.83
CA ALA A 80 1.06 -21.46 12.68
C ALA A 80 1.59 -20.32 11.79
N ALA A 81 2.82 -19.86 12.00
CA ALA A 81 3.43 -18.78 11.23
C ALA A 81 3.58 -19.15 9.74
N LYS A 82 4.08 -20.35 9.44
CA LYS A 82 4.20 -20.85 8.07
C LYS A 82 2.84 -21.03 7.40
N ALA A 83 1.86 -21.60 8.12
CA ALA A 83 0.50 -21.74 7.61
C ALA A 83 -0.12 -20.37 7.28
N TYR A 84 0.06 -19.38 8.15
CA TYR A 84 -0.44 -18.02 7.93
C TYR A 84 0.16 -17.38 6.67
N LEU A 85 1.49 -17.37 6.51
CA LEU A 85 2.10 -16.78 5.32
C LEU A 85 1.75 -17.53 4.04
N ASN A 86 1.69 -18.87 4.07
CA ASN A 86 1.24 -19.64 2.92
C ASN A 86 -0.21 -19.33 2.55
N TRP A 87 -1.08 -19.13 3.56
CA TRP A 87 -2.48 -18.81 3.34
C TRP A 87 -2.65 -17.46 2.62
N LEU A 88 -1.80 -16.46 2.89
CA LEU A 88 -1.83 -15.16 2.21
C LEU A 88 -1.76 -15.26 0.68
N TYR A 89 -1.19 -16.35 0.13
CA TYR A 89 -1.07 -16.60 -1.31
C TYR A 89 -2.18 -17.48 -1.89
N THR A 90 -3.16 -17.89 -1.10
CA THR A 90 -4.34 -18.60 -1.60
C THR A 90 -5.26 -17.64 -2.36
N PRO A 91 -6.06 -18.13 -3.34
CA PRO A 91 -7.03 -17.28 -4.03
C PRO A 91 -7.96 -16.54 -3.08
N GLN A 92 -8.43 -17.21 -2.01
CA GLN A 92 -9.32 -16.60 -1.02
C GLN A 92 -8.66 -15.40 -0.31
N ALA A 93 -7.44 -15.57 0.20
CA ALA A 93 -6.73 -14.48 0.87
C ALA A 93 -6.42 -13.33 -0.09
N GLN A 94 -6.00 -13.65 -1.32
CA GLN A 94 -5.69 -12.65 -2.35
C GLN A 94 -6.94 -11.84 -2.72
N THR A 95 -8.13 -12.46 -2.79
CA THR A 95 -9.40 -11.73 -2.93
C THR A 95 -9.64 -10.78 -1.75
N ILE A 96 -9.50 -11.24 -0.51
CA ILE A 96 -9.68 -10.39 0.69
C ILE A 96 -8.72 -9.20 0.67
N ILE A 97 -7.46 -9.43 0.31
CA ILE A 97 -6.44 -8.38 0.23
C ILE A 97 -6.84 -7.29 -0.78
N THR A 98 -7.49 -7.66 -1.89
CA THR A 98 -7.96 -6.69 -2.89
C THR A 98 -9.09 -5.79 -2.39
N ASP A 99 -9.87 -6.20 -1.38
CA ASP A 99 -10.90 -5.36 -0.76
C ASP A 99 -10.28 -4.11 -0.12
N TYR A 100 -9.04 -4.22 0.33
CA TYR A 100 -8.23 -3.14 0.88
C TYR A 100 -7.34 -2.43 -0.16
N TYR A 101 -7.65 -2.56 -1.46
CA TYR A 101 -6.98 -1.87 -2.57
C TYR A 101 -5.49 -2.23 -2.74
N TYR A 102 -5.07 -3.40 -2.29
CA TYR A 102 -3.75 -3.93 -2.64
C TYR A 102 -3.79 -4.69 -3.96
N ARG A 103 -2.80 -4.45 -4.81
CA ARG A 103 -2.52 -5.33 -5.96
C ARG A 103 -1.92 -6.63 -5.47
N VAL A 104 -2.36 -7.73 -6.06
CA VAL A 104 -2.01 -9.09 -5.61
C VAL A 104 -1.37 -9.90 -6.73
N ASN A 105 -0.66 -10.98 -6.37
CA ASN A 105 0.14 -11.76 -7.32
C ASN A 105 -0.71 -12.74 -8.15
N ASN A 106 -1.95 -13.01 -7.74
CA ASN A 106 -2.83 -13.90 -8.48
C ASN A 106 -3.40 -13.20 -9.73
N PRO A 107 -3.00 -13.60 -10.95
CA PRO A 107 -3.41 -12.91 -12.17
C PRO A 107 -4.92 -13.03 -12.42
N LYS A 108 -5.55 -14.15 -12.04
CA LYS A 108 -7.00 -14.32 -12.21
C LYS A 108 -7.80 -13.35 -11.34
N VAL A 109 -7.33 -13.10 -10.12
CA VAL A 109 -7.97 -12.13 -9.21
C VAL A 109 -7.79 -10.71 -9.74
N MET A 110 -6.58 -10.37 -10.21
CA MET A 110 -6.32 -9.05 -10.81
C MET A 110 -7.08 -8.83 -12.12
N ASP A 111 -7.23 -9.87 -12.94
CA ASP A 111 -7.98 -9.81 -14.20
C ASP A 111 -9.47 -9.53 -13.97
N ALA A 112 -10.05 -10.08 -12.90
CA ALA A 112 -11.44 -9.85 -12.52
C ALA A 112 -11.70 -8.43 -11.96
N LEU A 113 -10.65 -7.69 -11.59
CA LEU A 113 -10.73 -6.41 -10.90
C LEU A 113 -10.03 -5.27 -11.66
N LYS A 114 -9.91 -5.37 -12.99
CA LYS A 114 -9.25 -4.36 -13.85
C LYS A 114 -9.81 -2.96 -13.68
N ASP A 115 -11.12 -2.83 -13.47
CA ASP A 115 -11.78 -1.55 -13.27
C ASP A 115 -11.39 -0.90 -11.93
N LYS A 116 -11.11 -1.73 -10.91
CA LYS A 116 -10.65 -1.28 -9.58
C LYS A 116 -9.17 -0.92 -9.58
N PHE A 117 -8.38 -1.60 -10.41
CA PHE A 117 -6.93 -1.45 -10.49
C PHE A 117 -6.49 -1.03 -11.91
N PRO A 118 -6.60 0.28 -12.24
CA PRO A 118 -6.25 0.76 -13.57
C PRO A 118 -4.80 0.43 -13.91
N GLN A 119 -4.49 0.28 -15.19
CA GLN A 119 -3.11 0.05 -15.61
C GLN A 119 -2.26 1.29 -15.29
N THR A 120 -1.12 1.08 -14.62
CA THR A 120 -0.19 2.15 -14.26
C THR A 120 1.11 1.99 -15.05
N GLY A 121 1.81 3.10 -15.31
CA GLY A 121 3.19 3.08 -15.84
C GLY A 121 4.22 2.69 -14.78
N ALA A 122 3.86 1.79 -13.85
CA ALA A 122 4.73 1.41 -12.74
C ALA A 122 5.92 0.60 -13.24
N VAL A 123 7.13 1.06 -12.92
CA VAL A 123 8.38 0.39 -13.28
C VAL A 123 8.90 -0.36 -12.04
N PRO A 124 9.45 -1.58 -12.19
CA PRO A 124 10.15 -2.25 -11.10
C PRO A 124 11.24 -1.35 -10.52
N ARG A 125 11.54 -1.51 -9.22
CA ARG A 125 12.73 -0.87 -8.63
C ARG A 125 13.97 -1.42 -9.34
N GLY A 126 14.57 -0.59 -10.20
CA GLY A 126 15.93 -0.72 -10.74
C GLY A 126 16.36 -2.11 -11.20
N ARG A 127 16.37 -2.33 -12.52
CA ARG A 127 17.58 -2.88 -13.14
C ARG A 127 18.45 -1.71 -13.59
#